data_AF-A0A7C5N5G0-F1
#
_entry.id   AF-A0A7C5N5G0-F1
#
_cell.length_a   1.000
_cell.length_b   1.000
_cell.length_c   1.000
_cell.angle_alpha   90.00
_cell.angle_beta   90.00
_cell.angle_gamma   90.00
#
_symmetry.space_group_name_H-M   'P 1'
#
loop_
_entity.id
_entity.type
_entity.pdbx_description
1 polymer ?
#
loop_
_entity_poly.entity_id
_entity_poly.type
_entity_poly.pdbx_seq_one_letter_code
_entity_poly.pdbx_strand_id
1 'polypeptide(L)'
;MAASEPNESREPRINLFRVTLPICALVAVGGIVSPETLADSAGLMTSTAFRALDWFFMAAVSGFLMLCLWLALGRYGTMKLGADDDEPDFSTTSWLAMLFAAGMGVGLLFWGVAEPVTHYTGALGFEPQTPLAARRAMVITTFHWGLHAWAVYAIAALVLAYFGFRRGAPYLPGAPLRSAFGDRRWTEPVAKLADGIAVLAIAFGVAGSMGMGIFQLQTGLHVLLGIPLESKAWSAGILI
;
A
#
# COMPACT_ATOMS: atom_id res chain seq x y z
N MET A 1 28.92 28.60 18.64
CA MET A 1 27.59 28.97 19.14
C MET A 1 26.75 27.70 19.05
N ALA A 2 26.53 27.05 20.20
CA ALA A 2 25.99 25.69 20.26
C ALA A 2 24.57 25.63 19.69
N ALA A 3 24.32 24.68 18.79
CA ALA A 3 22.98 24.35 18.34
C ALA A 3 22.18 23.88 19.57
N SER A 4 21.12 24.62 19.91
CA SER A 4 20.16 24.19 20.92
C SER A 4 19.51 22.89 20.44
N GLU A 5 19.65 21.82 21.23
CA GLU A 5 18.91 20.58 21.01
C GLU A 5 17.40 20.89 20.91
N PRO A 6 16.68 20.30 19.95
CA PRO A 6 15.25 20.48 19.87
C PRO A 6 14.61 19.91 21.13
N ASN A 7 13.97 20.79 21.89
CA ASN A 7 13.18 20.48 23.08
C ASN A 7 12.15 19.39 22.74
N GLU A 8 12.43 18.14 23.11
CA GLU A 8 11.48 17.04 23.11
C GLU A 8 10.39 17.33 24.17
N SER A 9 9.45 18.22 23.82
CA SER A 9 8.26 18.44 24.61
C SER A 9 7.46 17.14 24.66
N ARG A 10 7.46 16.55 25.86
CA ARG A 10 6.71 15.40 26.32
C ARG A 10 5.20 15.59 26.12
N GLU A 11 4.69 15.24 24.95
CA GLU A 11 3.29 14.83 24.85
C GLU A 11 3.18 13.32 25.10
N PRO A 12 2.13 12.84 25.77
CA PRO A 12 1.87 11.41 25.88
C PRO A 12 1.52 10.90 24.48
N ARG A 13 2.54 10.50 23.72
CA ARG A 13 2.34 9.65 22.56
C ARG A 13 1.63 8.42 23.10
N ILE A 14 0.32 8.29 22.85
CA ILE A 14 -0.33 6.98 22.94
C ILE A 14 0.63 6.09 22.18
N ASN A 15 1.22 5.12 22.87
CA ASN A 15 2.18 4.26 22.24
C ASN A 15 1.37 3.47 21.21
N LEU A 16 1.34 3.94 19.97
CA LEU A 16 0.44 3.49 18.92
C LEU A 16 0.59 1.98 18.73
N PHE A 17 1.81 1.51 18.97
CA PHE A 17 2.17 0.11 19.10
C PHE A 17 1.31 -0.66 20.11
N ARG A 18 1.06 -0.12 21.31
CA ARG A 18 0.21 -0.76 22.34
C ARG A 18 -1.25 -0.91 21.91
N VAL A 19 -1.73 -0.09 20.97
CA VAL A 19 -3.10 -0.19 20.45
C VAL A 19 -3.15 -1.10 19.23
N THR A 20 -2.20 -0.95 18.31
CA THR A 20 -2.19 -1.66 17.03
C THR A 20 -1.68 -3.11 17.15
N LEU A 21 -0.69 -3.37 18.02
CA LEU A 21 -0.14 -4.71 18.21
C LEU A 21 -1.19 -5.71 18.71
N PRO A 22 -2.02 -5.42 19.73
CA PRO A 22 -3.07 -6.35 20.13
C PRO A 22 -4.08 -6.64 19.03
N ILE A 23 -4.39 -5.66 18.17
CA ILE A 23 -5.29 -5.86 17.03
C ILE A 23 -4.66 -6.81 16.02
N CYS A 24 -3.40 -6.59 15.65
CA CYS A 24 -2.66 -7.49 14.76
C CYS A 24 -2.56 -8.91 15.36
N ALA A 25 -2.25 -9.02 16.65
CA ALA A 25 -2.14 -10.29 17.35
C ALA A 25 -3.49 -11.02 17.40
N LEU A 26 -4.59 -10.30 17.64
CA LEU A 26 -5.93 -10.88 17.65
C LEU A 26 -6.30 -11.46 16.27
N VAL A 27 -6.04 -10.71 15.19
CA VAL A 27 -6.29 -11.19 13.82
C VAL A 27 -5.41 -12.40 13.49
N ALA A 28 -4.12 -12.36 13.88
CA ALA A 28 -3.20 -13.47 13.67
C ALA A 28 -3.64 -14.74 14.43
N VAL A 29 -3.99 -14.61 15.71
CA VAL A 29 -4.51 -15.72 16.52
C VAL A 29 -5.82 -16.24 15.94
N GLY A 30 -6.73 -15.35 15.52
CA GLY A 30 -7.97 -15.73 14.85
C GLY A 30 -7.73 -16.56 13.59
N GLY A 31 -6.75 -16.17 12.76
CA GLY A 31 -6.38 -16.90 11.55
C GLY A 31 -5.74 -18.26 11.83
N ILE A 32 -5.02 -18.41 12.95
CA ILE A 32 -4.43 -19.69 13.37
C ILE A 32 -5.51 -20.63 13.94
N VAL A 33 -6.44 -20.10 14.72
CA VAL A 33 -7.46 -20.89 15.42
C VAL A 33 -8.60 -21.29 14.49
N SER A 34 -9.07 -20.38 13.63
CA SER A 34 -10.19 -20.63 12.71
C SER A 34 -9.99 -19.89 11.38
N PRO A 35 -9.14 -20.44 10.48
CA PRO A 35 -8.83 -19.80 9.20
C PRO A 35 -10.07 -19.63 8.30
N GLU A 36 -10.98 -20.61 8.28
CA GLU A 36 -12.23 -20.56 7.49
C GLU A 36 -13.12 -19.39 7.92
N THR A 37 -13.38 -19.27 9.23
CA THR A 37 -14.19 -18.17 9.77
C THR A 37 -13.59 -16.80 9.45
N LEU A 38 -12.26 -16.67 9.56
CA LEU A 38 -11.58 -15.42 9.23
C LEU A 38 -11.69 -15.09 7.74
N ALA A 39 -11.48 -16.08 6.87
CA ALA A 39 -11.59 -15.93 5.42
C ALA A 39 -13.01 -15.54 4.98
N ASP A 40 -14.03 -16.22 5.51
CA ASP A 40 -15.44 -15.95 5.21
C ASP A 40 -15.86 -14.56 5.69
N SER A 41 -15.44 -14.19 6.90
CA SER A 41 -15.72 -12.87 7.47
C SER A 41 -15.05 -11.76 6.65
N ALA A 42 -13.78 -11.93 6.30
CA ALA A 42 -13.05 -10.97 5.47
C ALA A 42 -13.67 -10.86 4.06
N GLY A 43 -14.09 -11.98 3.47
CA GLY A 43 -14.78 -12.04 2.18
C GLY A 43 -16.14 -11.33 2.22
N LEU A 44 -16.92 -11.54 3.28
CA LEU A 44 -18.19 -10.86 3.48
C LEU A 44 -18.01 -9.35 3.65
N MET A 45 -17.04 -8.92 4.46
CA MET A 45 -16.73 -7.49 4.65
C MET A 45 -16.29 -6.84 3.33
N THR A 46 -15.40 -7.50 2.58
CA THR A 46 -14.87 -7.00 1.31
C THR A 46 -15.97 -6.89 0.26
N SER A 47 -16.79 -7.94 0.10
CA SER A 47 -17.88 -7.95 -0.87
C SER A 47 -18.97 -6.92 -0.52
N THR A 48 -19.28 -6.75 0.76
CA THR A 48 -20.22 -5.72 1.24
C THR A 48 -19.69 -4.32 0.96
N ALA A 49 -18.41 -4.08 1.23
CA ALA A 49 -17.77 -2.80 0.95
C ALA A 49 -17.80 -2.47 -0.54
N PHE A 50 -17.43 -3.41 -1.42
CA PHE A 50 -17.46 -3.17 -2.87
C PHE A 50 -18.88 -3.00 -3.42
N ARG A 51 -19.88 -3.68 -2.88
CA ARG A 51 -21.29 -3.46 -3.29
C ARG A 51 -21.79 -2.05 -2.97
N ALA A 52 -21.23 -1.40 -1.94
CA ALA A 52 -21.68 -0.09 -1.49
C ALA A 52 -20.78 1.07 -1.95
N LEU A 53 -19.48 0.83 -2.11
CA LEU A 53 -18.44 1.86 -2.24
C LEU A 53 -17.57 1.71 -3.49
N ASP A 54 -17.87 0.81 -4.42
CA ASP A 54 -17.12 0.65 -5.68
C ASP A 54 -16.95 1.99 -6.44
N TRP A 55 -18.05 2.74 -6.61
CA TRP A 55 -18.03 4.03 -7.28
C TRP A 55 -17.12 5.03 -6.55
N PHE A 56 -17.08 4.98 -5.22
CA PHE A 56 -16.25 5.86 -4.41
C PHE A 56 -14.78 5.51 -4.58
N PHE A 57 -14.41 4.23 -4.56
CA PHE A 57 -13.04 3.79 -4.83
C PHE A 57 -12.58 4.22 -6.23
N MET A 58 -13.40 4.00 -7.25
CA MET A 58 -13.08 4.37 -8.62
C MET A 58 -12.94 5.89 -8.78
N ALA A 59 -13.85 6.67 -8.20
CA ALA A 59 -13.80 8.13 -8.22
C ALA A 59 -12.59 8.67 -7.45
N ALA A 60 -12.27 8.09 -6.28
CA ALA A 60 -11.14 8.53 -5.45
C ALA A 60 -9.80 8.29 -6.15
N VAL A 61 -9.56 7.08 -6.67
CA VAL A 61 -8.29 6.75 -7.35
C VAL A 61 -8.14 7.55 -8.65
N SER A 62 -9.22 7.70 -9.42
CA SER A 62 -9.21 8.57 -10.61
C SER A 62 -8.95 10.03 -10.23
N GLY A 63 -9.55 10.50 -9.13
CA GLY A 63 -9.33 11.83 -8.57
C GLY A 63 -7.88 12.06 -8.15
N PHE A 64 -7.24 11.07 -7.52
CA PHE A 64 -5.81 11.14 -7.20
C PHE A 64 -4.94 11.24 -8.44
N LEU A 65 -5.24 10.48 -9.50
CA LEU A 65 -4.52 10.60 -10.76
C LEU A 65 -4.67 12.00 -11.36
N MET A 66 -5.89 12.53 -11.42
CA MET A 66 -6.14 13.89 -11.91
C MET A 66 -5.44 14.95 -11.06
N LEU A 67 -5.42 14.77 -9.74
CA LEU A 67 -4.72 15.67 -8.82
C LEU A 67 -3.21 15.64 -9.04
N CYS A 68 -2.61 14.45 -9.18
CA CYS A 68 -1.19 14.29 -9.50
C CYS A 68 -0.84 14.99 -10.82
N LEU A 69 -1.64 14.79 -11.87
CA LEU A 69 -1.43 15.45 -13.16
C LEU A 69 -1.55 16.97 -13.05
N TRP A 70 -2.56 17.47 -12.34
CA TRP A 70 -2.75 18.89 -12.12
C TRP A 70 -1.60 19.53 -11.32
N LEU A 71 -1.10 18.85 -10.29
CA LEU A 71 0.05 19.33 -9.52
C LEU A 71 1.33 19.31 -10.35
N ALA A 72 1.58 18.24 -11.10
CA ALA A 72 2.79 18.07 -11.90
C ALA A 72 2.85 19.02 -13.11
N LEU A 73 1.73 19.23 -13.81
CA LEU A 73 1.65 20.10 -14.99
C LEU A 73 1.31 21.55 -14.65
N GLY A 74 0.80 21.79 -13.45
CA GLY A 74 0.42 23.12 -12.98
C GLY A 74 1.58 23.90 -12.35
N ARG A 75 1.24 25.05 -11.75
CA ARG A 75 2.19 25.97 -11.10
C ARG A 75 3.00 25.36 -9.95
N TYR A 76 2.58 24.22 -9.43
CA TYR A 76 3.21 23.56 -8.27
C TYR A 76 4.28 22.55 -8.68
N GLY A 77 4.35 22.16 -9.97
CA GLY A 77 5.30 21.16 -10.45
C GLY A 77 6.76 21.58 -10.36
N THR A 78 7.03 22.89 -10.28
CA THR A 78 8.39 23.44 -10.11
C THR A 78 8.78 23.64 -8.65
N MET A 79 7.90 23.33 -7.69
CA MET A 79 8.20 23.48 -6.27
C MET A 79 9.14 22.38 -5.79
N LYS A 80 10.26 22.77 -5.16
CA LYS A 80 11.17 21.83 -4.50
C LYS A 80 10.52 21.25 -3.24
N LEU A 81 10.65 19.94 -3.06
CA LEU A 81 10.24 19.22 -1.85
C LEU A 81 11.33 19.31 -0.78
N GLY A 82 11.62 20.54 -0.36
CA GLY A 82 12.73 20.93 0.52
C GLY A 82 12.86 22.46 0.54
N ALA A 83 13.93 22.99 1.12
CA ALA A 83 14.26 24.41 1.02
C ALA A 83 14.48 24.84 -0.45
N ASP A 84 14.43 26.15 -0.71
CA ASP A 84 14.54 26.67 -2.08
C ASP A 84 15.95 26.48 -2.67
N ASP A 85 16.96 26.40 -1.80
CA ASP A 85 18.36 26.14 -2.09
C ASP A 85 18.76 24.66 -2.04
N ASP A 86 17.87 23.76 -1.62
CA ASP A 86 18.17 22.32 -1.56
C ASP A 86 18.43 21.72 -2.95
N GLU A 87 19.36 20.77 -3.01
CA GLU A 87 19.67 19.95 -4.19
C GLU A 87 19.31 18.47 -3.92
N PRO A 88 19.02 17.66 -4.95
CA PRO A 88 18.71 16.24 -4.75
C PRO A 88 19.90 15.46 -4.18
N ASP A 89 19.66 14.69 -3.11
CA ASP A 89 20.68 13.82 -2.50
C ASP A 89 21.16 12.69 -3.44
N PHE A 90 20.31 12.31 -4.40
CA PHE A 90 20.58 11.22 -5.34
C PHE A 90 20.48 11.72 -6.79
N SER A 91 21.35 11.19 -7.65
CA SER A 91 21.23 11.42 -9.10
C SER A 91 19.90 10.88 -9.63
N THR A 92 19.39 11.47 -10.71
CA THR A 92 18.12 11.06 -11.32
C THR A 92 18.09 9.57 -11.69
N THR A 93 19.23 9.02 -12.15
CA THR A 93 19.34 7.60 -12.49
C THR A 93 19.25 6.71 -11.25
N SER A 94 19.93 7.08 -10.17
CA SER A 94 19.84 6.36 -8.89
C SER A 94 18.42 6.44 -8.31
N TRP A 95 17.78 7.61 -8.38
CA TRP A 95 16.41 7.81 -7.91
C TRP A 95 15.40 6.94 -8.68
N LEU A 96 15.51 6.89 -10.01
CA LEU A 96 14.68 6.01 -10.84
C LEU A 96 14.91 4.54 -10.50
N ALA A 97 16.17 4.12 -10.30
CA ALA A 97 16.49 2.75 -9.91
C ALA A 97 15.86 2.36 -8.56
N MET A 98 15.92 3.26 -7.56
CA MET A 98 15.28 3.05 -6.26
C MET A 98 13.75 2.95 -6.39
N LEU A 99 13.13 3.77 -7.25
CA LEU A 99 11.69 3.72 -7.49
C LEU A 99 11.25 2.35 -8.04
N PHE A 100 11.98 1.81 -9.01
CA PHE A 100 11.70 0.47 -9.56
C PHE A 100 11.99 -0.64 -8.54
N ALA A 101 13.10 -0.55 -7.81
CA ALA A 101 13.45 -1.52 -6.78
C ALA A 101 12.40 -1.59 -5.66
N ALA A 102 11.86 -0.45 -5.23
CA ALA A 102 10.82 -0.38 -4.22
C ALA A 102 9.44 -0.82 -4.75
N GLY A 103 9.12 -0.52 -6.02
CA GLY A 103 7.84 -0.82 -6.64
C GLY A 103 7.66 -2.27 -7.11
N MET A 104 8.75 -2.98 -7.40
CA MET A 104 8.73 -4.35 -7.91
C MET A 104 8.58 -5.39 -6.78
N GLY A 105 7.38 -5.53 -6.25
CA GLY A 105 7.06 -6.50 -5.19
C GLY A 105 6.61 -7.87 -5.69
N VAL A 106 6.35 -8.78 -4.73
CA VAL A 106 5.73 -10.11 -4.95
C VAL A 106 4.45 -10.02 -5.79
N GLY A 107 3.70 -8.93 -5.65
CA GLY A 107 2.49 -8.69 -6.43
C GLY A 107 2.69 -8.79 -7.95
N LEU A 108 3.78 -8.24 -8.51
CA LEU A 108 4.04 -8.34 -9.95
C LEU A 108 4.41 -9.76 -10.38
N LEU A 109 5.17 -10.49 -9.55
CA LEU A 109 5.55 -11.88 -9.83
C LEU A 109 4.34 -12.81 -9.79
N PHE A 110 3.38 -12.53 -8.90
CA PHE A 110 2.17 -13.33 -8.75
C PHE A 110 1.10 -12.94 -9.79
N TRP A 111 0.67 -11.67 -9.77
CA TRP A 111 -0.45 -11.19 -10.58
C TRP A 111 -0.08 -10.83 -12.01
N GLY A 112 1.20 -10.59 -12.32
CA GLY A 112 1.64 -10.26 -13.68
C GLY A 112 1.29 -11.33 -14.71
N VAL A 113 1.21 -12.60 -14.29
CA VAL A 113 0.71 -13.70 -15.12
C VAL A 113 -0.70 -14.10 -14.73
N ALA A 114 -0.99 -14.21 -13.43
CA ALA A 114 -2.27 -14.74 -12.96
C ALA A 114 -3.46 -13.87 -13.38
N GLU A 115 -3.35 -12.55 -13.32
CA GLU A 115 -4.44 -11.63 -13.62
C GLU A 115 -4.87 -11.66 -15.09
N PRO A 116 -3.97 -11.46 -16.09
CA PRO A 116 -4.39 -11.47 -17.48
C PRO A 116 -4.89 -12.86 -17.91
N VAL A 117 -4.34 -13.95 -17.37
CA VAL A 117 -4.84 -15.31 -17.64
C VAL A 117 -6.24 -15.49 -17.08
N THR A 118 -6.50 -15.04 -15.84
CA THR A 118 -7.82 -15.11 -15.20
C THR A 118 -8.86 -14.30 -15.98
N HIS A 119 -8.49 -13.11 -16.44
CA HIS A 119 -9.33 -12.28 -17.29
C HIS A 119 -9.63 -12.93 -18.65
N TYR A 120 -8.61 -13.55 -19.27
CA TYR A 120 -8.75 -14.24 -20.55
C TYR A 120 -9.67 -15.47 -20.49
N THR A 121 -9.68 -16.18 -19.37
CA THR A 121 -10.46 -17.43 -19.19
C THR A 121 -11.91 -17.20 -18.75
N GLY A 122 -12.35 -15.96 -18.53
CA GLY A 122 -13.78 -15.64 -18.42
C GLY A 122 -14.21 -14.72 -17.27
N ALA A 123 -13.29 -14.10 -16.53
CA ALA A 123 -13.64 -13.31 -15.34
C ALA A 123 -14.41 -11.99 -15.61
N LEU A 124 -14.66 -11.62 -16.87
CA LEU A 124 -15.06 -10.26 -17.24
C LEU A 124 -16.28 -10.17 -18.19
N GLY A 125 -17.07 -11.24 -18.28
CA GLY A 125 -18.36 -11.23 -18.98
C GLY A 125 -18.28 -11.16 -20.51
N PHE A 126 -17.10 -11.40 -21.09
CA PHE A 126 -16.91 -11.63 -22.53
C PHE A 126 -16.64 -13.10 -22.82
N GLU A 127 -16.82 -13.51 -24.08
CA GLU A 127 -16.53 -14.88 -24.52
C GLU A 127 -15.05 -15.22 -24.25
N PRO A 128 -14.78 -16.22 -23.39
CA PRO A 128 -13.43 -16.53 -22.95
C PRO A 128 -12.60 -17.12 -24.10
N GLN A 129 -11.28 -17.07 -23.95
CA GLN A 129 -10.33 -17.73 -24.85
C GLN A 129 -10.38 -17.27 -26.33
N THR A 130 -10.87 -16.06 -26.59
CA THR A 130 -10.90 -15.44 -27.92
C THR A 130 -9.80 -14.39 -28.08
N PRO A 131 -9.41 -14.01 -29.32
CA PRO A 131 -8.50 -12.88 -29.53
C PRO A 131 -9.01 -11.57 -28.90
N LEU A 132 -10.33 -11.38 -28.85
CA LEU A 132 -10.94 -10.24 -28.16
C LEU A 132 -10.73 -10.30 -26.65
N ALA A 133 -10.95 -11.48 -26.03
CA ALA A 133 -10.70 -11.69 -24.60
C ALA A 133 -9.24 -11.42 -24.24
N ALA A 134 -8.28 -11.88 -25.04
CA ALA A 134 -6.85 -11.65 -24.80
C ALA A 134 -6.52 -10.16 -24.80
N ARG A 135 -7.04 -9.40 -25.77
CA ARG A 135 -6.85 -7.94 -25.83
C ARG A 135 -7.47 -7.23 -24.63
N ARG A 136 -8.69 -7.62 -24.24
CA ARG A 136 -9.40 -7.00 -23.10
C ARG A 136 -8.71 -7.30 -21.76
N ALA A 137 -8.26 -8.54 -21.57
CA ALA A 137 -7.50 -8.94 -20.39
C ALA A 137 -6.26 -8.05 -20.18
N MET A 138 -5.46 -7.86 -21.23
CA MET A 138 -4.27 -7.01 -21.16
C MET A 138 -4.60 -5.54 -20.87
N VAL A 139 -5.69 -5.01 -21.45
CA VAL A 139 -6.13 -3.62 -21.17
C VAL A 139 -6.47 -3.44 -19.70
N ILE A 140 -7.20 -4.37 -19.11
CA ILE A 140 -7.65 -4.27 -17.72
C ILE A 140 -6.48 -4.48 -16.75
N THR A 141 -5.62 -5.46 -17.00
CA THR A 141 -4.41 -5.64 -16.20
C THR A 141 -3.49 -4.42 -16.28
N THR A 142 -3.30 -3.85 -17.47
CA THR A 142 -2.53 -2.60 -17.61
C THR A 142 -3.18 -1.43 -16.87
N PHE A 143 -4.52 -1.38 -16.83
CA PHE A 143 -5.24 -0.35 -16.08
C PHE A 143 -4.99 -0.50 -14.55
N HIS A 144 -5.06 -1.71 -14.01
CA HIS A 144 -4.82 -1.96 -12.59
C HIS A 144 -3.38 -1.66 -12.16
N TRP A 145 -2.40 -2.02 -12.98
CA TRP A 145 -0.96 -1.85 -12.67
C TRP A 145 -0.36 -0.57 -13.25
N GLY A 146 -1.19 0.26 -13.90
CA GLY A 146 -0.79 1.49 -14.56
C GLY A 146 -0.91 2.72 -13.68
N LEU A 147 -1.13 3.87 -14.32
CA LEU A 147 -1.09 5.19 -13.69
C LEU A 147 -1.99 5.34 -12.44
N HIS A 148 -3.12 4.64 -12.39
CA HIS A 148 -4.04 4.70 -11.26
C HIS A 148 -3.41 4.18 -9.96
N ALA A 149 -2.74 3.03 -9.99
CA ALA A 149 -2.05 2.50 -8.81
C ALA A 149 -0.90 3.43 -8.36
N TRP A 150 -0.09 3.89 -9.32
CA TRP A 150 1.02 4.80 -9.04
C TRP A 150 0.57 6.16 -8.52
N ALA A 151 -0.61 6.64 -8.91
CA ALA A 151 -1.15 7.91 -8.40
C ALA A 151 -1.45 7.85 -6.90
N VAL A 152 -1.92 6.71 -6.38
CA VAL A 152 -2.14 6.52 -4.94
C VAL A 152 -0.82 6.65 -4.18
N TYR A 153 0.24 6.00 -4.67
CA TYR A 153 1.58 6.11 -4.07
C TYR A 153 2.14 7.53 -4.18
N ALA A 154 2.02 8.14 -5.36
CA ALA A 154 2.52 9.48 -5.61
C ALA A 154 1.88 10.51 -4.67
N ILE A 155 0.56 10.47 -4.47
CA ILE A 155 -0.09 11.45 -3.61
C ILE A 155 0.25 11.24 -2.13
N ALA A 156 0.33 9.99 -1.66
CA ALA A 156 0.73 9.68 -0.30
C ALA A 156 2.19 10.11 -0.02
N ALA A 157 3.09 9.76 -0.94
CA ALA A 157 4.50 10.16 -0.88
C ALA A 157 4.66 11.68 -0.95
N LEU A 158 3.94 12.36 -1.83
CA LEU A 158 3.99 13.81 -1.97
C LEU A 158 3.54 14.53 -0.70
N VAL A 159 2.45 14.08 -0.08
CA VAL A 159 1.97 14.65 1.19
C VAL A 159 3.02 14.49 2.28
N LEU A 160 3.59 13.30 2.46
CA LEU A 160 4.62 13.07 3.46
C LEU A 160 5.91 13.82 3.16
N ALA A 161 6.35 13.86 1.90
CA ALA A 161 7.55 14.57 1.48
C ALA A 161 7.41 16.08 1.66
N TYR A 162 6.28 16.67 1.26
CA TYR A 162 6.04 18.10 1.45
C TYR A 162 6.01 18.46 2.94
N PHE A 163 5.23 17.76 3.75
CA PHE A 163 5.16 18.10 5.17
C PHE A 163 6.44 17.75 5.93
N GLY A 164 7.14 16.69 5.55
CA GLY A 164 8.42 16.28 6.12
C GLY A 164 9.55 17.23 5.74
N PHE A 165 9.91 17.30 4.46
CA PHE A 165 11.07 18.04 3.98
C PHE A 165 10.83 19.57 3.92
N ARG A 166 9.66 20.04 3.46
CA ARG A 166 9.39 21.49 3.31
C ARG A 166 8.88 22.13 4.61
N ARG A 167 8.11 21.40 5.42
CA ARG A 167 7.45 21.93 6.64
C ARG A 167 8.05 21.43 7.95
N GLY A 168 9.05 20.56 7.91
CA GLY A 168 9.74 20.04 9.10
C GLY A 168 8.84 19.21 10.03
N ALA A 169 7.74 18.64 9.51
CA ALA A 169 6.83 17.83 10.29
C ALA A 169 7.34 16.37 10.40
N PRO A 170 6.92 15.61 11.43
CA PRO A 170 7.24 14.18 11.51
C PRO A 170 6.71 13.40 10.30
N TYR A 171 7.38 12.30 9.92
CA TYR A 171 6.95 11.38 8.86
C TYR A 171 5.83 10.44 9.32
N LEU A 172 4.73 11.03 9.79
CA LEU A 172 3.52 10.34 10.22
C LEU A 172 2.34 10.77 9.35
N PRO A 173 1.44 9.87 8.92
CA PRO A 173 0.27 10.22 8.11
C PRO A 173 -0.65 11.27 8.75
N GLY A 174 -0.69 11.34 10.08
CA GLY A 174 -1.41 12.37 10.84
C GLY A 174 -0.67 13.70 10.98
N ALA A 175 0.63 13.78 10.71
CA ALA A 175 1.41 15.02 10.81
C ALA A 175 0.96 16.13 9.85
N PRO A 176 0.61 15.85 8.57
CA PRO A 176 -0.03 16.82 7.69
C PRO A 176 -1.28 17.46 8.29
N LEU A 177 -2.13 16.67 8.97
CA LEU A 177 -3.35 17.18 9.59
C LEU A 177 -3.01 18.16 10.72
N ARG A 178 -2.05 17.81 11.58
CA ARG A 178 -1.54 18.68 12.65
C ARG A 178 -0.95 19.97 12.09
N SER A 179 -0.13 19.87 11.05
CA SER A 179 0.54 21.02 10.42
C SER A 179 -0.41 21.94 9.65
N ALA A 180 -1.46 21.39 9.03
CA ALA A 180 -2.42 22.17 8.24
C ALA A 180 -3.55 22.79 9.07
N PHE A 181 -4.00 22.09 10.13
CA PHE A 181 -5.20 22.48 10.88
C PHE A 181 -4.92 22.93 12.31
N GLY A 182 -3.70 22.79 12.83
CA GLY A 182 -3.30 23.24 14.16
C GLY A 182 -4.17 22.66 15.28
N ASP A 183 -4.38 23.44 16.33
CA ASP A 183 -5.00 23.00 17.60
C ASP A 183 -6.53 22.92 17.57
N ARG A 184 -7.15 22.74 16.39
CA ARG A 184 -8.60 22.48 16.33
C ARG A 184 -8.91 21.21 17.12
N ARG A 185 -10.02 21.24 17.87
CA ARG A 185 -10.46 20.13 18.74
C ARG A 185 -10.51 18.76 18.05
N TRP A 186 -10.76 18.73 16.74
CA TRP A 186 -10.85 17.51 15.95
C TRP A 186 -9.51 17.06 15.35
N THR A 187 -8.50 17.93 15.26
CA THR A 187 -7.23 17.63 14.56
C THR A 187 -6.52 16.44 15.19
N GLU A 188 -6.29 16.49 16.50
CA GLU A 188 -5.50 15.47 17.19
C GLU A 188 -6.18 14.08 17.20
N PRO A 189 -7.50 13.96 17.46
CA PRO A 189 -8.20 12.68 17.34
C PRO A 189 -8.12 12.07 15.93
N VAL A 190 -8.32 12.88 14.88
CA VAL A 190 -8.30 12.40 13.49
C VAL A 190 -6.88 12.05 13.05
N ALA A 191 -5.88 12.83 13.48
CA ALA A 191 -4.47 12.54 13.20
C ALA A 191 -4.03 11.21 13.83
N LYS A 192 -4.38 10.97 15.11
CA LYS A 192 -4.12 9.68 15.78
C LYS A 192 -4.84 8.51 15.11
N LEU A 193 -6.06 8.71 14.64
CA LEU A 193 -6.80 7.71 13.88
C LEU A 193 -6.11 7.38 12.55
N ALA A 194 -5.67 8.41 11.81
CA ALA A 194 -4.93 8.23 10.55
C ALA A 194 -3.61 7.49 10.78
N ASP A 195 -2.86 7.85 11.82
CA ASP A 195 -1.62 7.17 12.22
C ASP A 195 -1.89 5.67 12.51
N GLY A 196 -2.94 5.36 13.28
CA GLY A 196 -3.32 3.99 13.61
C GLY A 196 -3.78 3.16 12.42
N ILE A 197 -4.64 3.73 11.56
CA ILE A 197 -5.08 3.09 10.32
C ILE A 197 -3.88 2.79 9.42
N ALA A 198 -2.93 3.72 9.30
CA ALA A 198 -1.76 3.52 8.47
C ALA A 198 -0.89 2.36 8.96
N VAL A 199 -0.64 2.26 10.28
CA VAL A 199 0.11 1.13 10.85
C VAL A 199 -0.58 -0.20 10.55
N LEU A 200 -1.91 -0.28 10.75
CA LEU A 200 -2.68 -1.49 10.47
C LEU A 200 -2.69 -1.82 8.98
N ALA A 201 -2.87 -0.83 8.12
CA ALA A 201 -2.87 -1.00 6.66
C ALA A 201 -1.53 -1.51 6.14
N ILE A 202 -0.41 -0.98 6.66
CA ILE A 202 0.93 -1.46 6.33
C ILE A 202 1.12 -2.89 6.84
N ALA A 203 0.78 -3.17 8.09
CA ALA A 203 0.93 -4.50 8.68
C ALA A 203 0.16 -5.58 7.89
N PHE A 204 -1.12 -5.34 7.61
CA PHE A 204 -1.95 -6.29 6.85
C PHE A 204 -1.56 -6.36 5.37
N GLY A 205 -1.18 -5.24 4.76
CA GLY A 205 -0.69 -5.21 3.37
C GLY A 205 0.60 -6.01 3.18
N VAL A 206 1.58 -5.83 4.08
CA VAL A 206 2.83 -6.59 4.08
C VAL A 206 2.56 -8.08 4.34
N ALA A 207 1.70 -8.41 5.32
CA ALA A 207 1.34 -9.80 5.60
C ALA A 207 0.70 -10.50 4.41
N GLY A 208 -0.23 -9.84 3.71
CA GLY A 208 -0.87 -10.38 2.49
C GLY A 208 0.13 -10.60 1.35
N SER A 209 1.02 -9.63 1.12
CA SER A 209 2.09 -9.74 0.11
C SER A 209 3.06 -10.89 0.42
N MET A 210 3.45 -11.03 1.69
CA MET A 210 4.29 -12.12 2.16
C MET A 210 3.61 -13.48 1.99
N GLY A 211 2.31 -13.58 2.30
CA GLY A 211 1.53 -14.80 2.08
C GLY A 211 1.53 -15.27 0.62
N MET A 212 1.32 -14.35 -0.33
CA MET A 212 1.42 -14.68 -1.76
C MET A 212 2.80 -15.21 -2.15
N GLY A 213 3.87 -14.64 -1.58
CA GLY A 213 5.24 -15.08 -1.83
C GLY A 213 5.49 -16.51 -1.32
N ILE A 214 4.98 -16.82 -0.13
CA ILE A 214 5.05 -18.16 0.45
C ILE A 214 4.34 -19.19 -0.45
N PHE A 215 3.12 -18.89 -0.91
CA PHE A 215 2.39 -19.80 -1.81
C PHE A 215 3.12 -20.02 -3.13
N GLN A 216 3.75 -18.97 -3.67
CA GLN A 216 4.53 -19.06 -4.90
C GLN A 216 5.78 -19.94 -4.71
N LEU A 217 6.48 -19.81 -3.58
CA LEU A 217 7.63 -20.64 -3.22
C LEU A 217 7.22 -22.11 -2.99
N GLN A 218 6.14 -22.35 -2.24
CA GLN A 218 5.62 -23.71 -2.01
C GLN A 218 5.26 -24.41 -3.33
N THR A 219 4.58 -23.69 -4.23
CA THR A 219 4.23 -24.20 -5.55
C THR A 219 5.47 -24.49 -6.40
N GLY A 220 6.45 -23.58 -6.39
CA GLY A 220 7.71 -23.77 -7.11
C GLY A 220 8.47 -25.01 -6.62
N LEU A 221 8.59 -25.20 -5.31
CA LEU A 221 9.22 -26.37 -4.72
C LEU A 221 8.46 -27.66 -5.03
N HIS A 222 7.13 -27.62 -5.04
CA HIS A 222 6.31 -28.77 -5.43
C HIS A 222 6.57 -29.17 -6.88
N VAL A 223 6.54 -28.21 -7.80
CA VAL A 223 6.74 -28.45 -9.23
C VAL A 223 8.17 -28.93 -9.54
N LEU A 224 9.18 -28.37 -8.88
CA LEU A 224 10.59 -28.67 -9.17
C LEU A 224 11.11 -29.91 -8.44
N LEU A 225 10.68 -30.13 -7.19
CA LEU A 225 11.27 -31.13 -6.28
C LEU A 225 10.24 -32.17 -5.80
N GLY A 226 8.97 -32.07 -6.20
CA GLY A 226 7.91 -32.99 -5.79
C GLY A 226 7.52 -32.89 -4.31
N ILE A 227 7.92 -31.82 -3.61
CA ILE A 227 7.62 -31.63 -2.19
C ILE A 227 6.11 -31.43 -2.01
N PRO A 228 5.42 -32.16 -1.11
CA PRO A 228 3.99 -31.95 -0.87
C PRO A 228 3.66 -30.55 -0.35
N LEU A 229 2.63 -29.91 -0.92
CA LEU A 229 2.20 -28.55 -0.56
C LEU A 229 1.78 -28.42 0.92
N GLU A 230 1.27 -29.50 1.52
CA GLU A 230 0.79 -29.52 2.91
C GLU A 230 1.89 -29.84 3.94
N SER A 231 3.15 -29.96 3.52
CA SER A 231 4.24 -30.29 4.42
C SER A 231 4.51 -29.17 5.43
N LYS A 232 4.01 -29.35 6.67
CA LYS A 232 4.16 -28.37 7.77
C LYS A 232 5.62 -28.02 8.09
N ALA A 233 6.55 -28.95 7.87
CA ALA A 233 7.99 -28.72 8.10
C ALA A 233 8.56 -27.67 7.14
N TRP A 234 8.16 -27.69 5.87
CA TRP A 234 8.60 -26.72 4.88
C TRP A 234 7.85 -25.39 5.01
N SER A 235 6.56 -25.43 5.32
CA SER A 235 5.78 -24.21 5.60
C SER A 235 6.37 -23.41 6.77
N ALA A 236 6.84 -24.09 7.83
CA ALA A 236 7.54 -23.45 8.94
C ALA A 236 8.94 -22.95 8.55
N GLY A 237 9.68 -23.69 7.72
CA GLY A 237 11.00 -23.29 7.25
C GLY A 237 11.02 -22.13 6.24
N ILE A 238 9.92 -21.88 5.53
CA ILE A 238 9.76 -20.73 4.62
C ILE A 238 9.36 -19.46 5.38
N LEU A 239 8.75 -19.61 6.56
CA LEU A 239 8.30 -18.51 7.43
C LEU A 239 9.41 -17.90 8.32
N ILE A 240 10.56 -18.58 8.46
CA ILE A 240 11.73 -18.18 9.26
C ILE A 240 12.83 -17.71 8.33
#